data_AF-A0A804LU22-F1
#
_entry.id   AF-A0A804LU22-F1
#
_cell.length_a   1.000
_cell.length_b   1.000
_cell.length_c   1.000
_cell.angle_alpha   90.00
_cell.angle_beta   90.00
_cell.angle_gamma   90.00
#
_symmetry.space_group_name_H-M   'P 1'
#
loop_
_entity.id
_entity.type
_entity.pdbx_description
1 polymer ?
#
loop_
_entity_poly.entity_id
_entity_poly.type
_entity_poly.pdbx_seq_one_letter_code
_entity_poly.pdbx_strand_id
1 'polypeptide(L)'
;MDAEAARRKQVAPPQEKRKRGRLELRRIQDRTSRQVRFSKRRSGLFKKAHELSVLCDAEVAMVVFSPAGRLYHYASLGTSIEKTFCRYWDLANTDIDLNIEARDSRDNYNTQVKHINS
;
A
#
# COMPACT_ATOMS: atom_id res chain seq x y z
N MET A 1 -5.99 21.02 65.65
CA MET A 1 -6.48 21.89 64.56
C MET A 1 -5.64 21.63 63.31
N ASP A 2 -5.89 20.45 62.75
CA ASP A 2 -5.98 20.07 61.34
C ASP A 2 -5.00 20.66 60.33
N ALA A 3 -3.95 19.88 60.09
CA ALA A 3 -3.10 19.94 58.91
C ALA A 3 -3.77 19.19 57.74
N GLU A 4 -4.86 19.73 57.21
CA GLU A 4 -5.49 19.22 55.99
C GLU A 4 -5.55 20.31 54.92
N ALA A 5 -4.38 20.67 54.41
CA ALA A 5 -4.27 21.50 53.23
C ALA A 5 -3.14 20.98 52.32
N ALA A 6 -3.46 20.85 51.03
CA ALA A 6 -2.56 20.58 49.91
C ALA A 6 -2.37 19.11 49.48
N ARG A 7 -3.46 18.48 49.01
CA ARG A 7 -3.38 17.59 47.84
C ARG A 7 -4.28 18.10 46.71
N ARG A 8 -3.90 19.22 46.11
CA ARG A 8 -4.39 19.60 44.77
C ARG A 8 -3.81 18.58 43.78
N LYS A 9 -4.61 17.60 43.37
CA LYS A 9 -4.30 16.72 42.26
C LYS A 9 -4.10 17.61 41.02
N GLN A 10 -2.87 17.72 40.54
CA GLN A 10 -2.60 18.35 39.26
C GLN A 10 -3.25 17.47 38.18
N VAL A 11 -4.37 17.94 37.63
CA VAL A 11 -5.01 17.29 36.48
C VAL A 11 -4.15 17.62 35.27
N ALA A 12 -3.56 16.60 34.65
CA ALA A 12 -2.76 16.78 33.44
C ALA A 12 -3.60 17.49 32.37
N PRO A 13 -3.03 18.46 31.64
CA PRO A 13 -3.78 19.24 30.67
C PRO A 13 -4.43 18.33 29.62
N PRO A 14 -5.64 18.66 29.13
CA PRO A 14 -6.31 17.89 28.09
C PRO A 14 -5.38 17.72 26.89
N GLN A 15 -5.09 16.48 26.52
CA GLN A 15 -4.23 16.18 25.38
C GLN A 15 -5.01 16.53 24.10
N GLU A 16 -4.78 17.71 23.56
CA GLU A 16 -5.42 18.19 22.33
C GLU A 16 -5.08 17.24 21.17
N LYS A 17 -6.11 16.72 20.50
CA LYS A 17 -5.95 15.82 19.35
C LYS A 17 -5.32 16.58 18.19
N ARG A 18 -3.98 16.50 18.07
CA ARG A 18 -3.23 17.09 16.96
C ARG A 18 -3.80 16.64 15.61
N LYS A 19 -4.19 17.60 14.78
CA LYS A 19 -4.63 17.37 13.39
C LYS A 19 -3.52 16.68 12.60
N ARG A 20 -3.91 15.84 11.63
CA ARG A 20 -2.98 15.05 10.82
C ARG A 20 -2.21 15.98 9.87
N GLY A 21 -0.94 16.23 10.17
CA GLY A 21 -0.07 17.05 9.32
C GLY A 21 0.32 16.35 8.02
N ARG A 22 0.66 17.15 6.99
CA ARG A 22 1.27 16.66 5.74
C ARG A 22 2.60 15.98 6.07
N LEU A 23 2.85 14.83 5.44
CA LEU A 23 4.08 14.05 5.58
C LEU A 23 4.79 14.02 4.24
N GLU A 24 6.11 14.21 4.26
CA GLU A 24 6.96 13.99 3.10
C GLU A 24 7.03 12.49 2.76
N LEU A 25 7.12 12.18 1.46
CA LEU A 25 7.29 10.82 0.96
C LEU A 25 8.74 10.37 1.11
N ARG A 26 9.13 10.05 2.33
CA ARG A 26 10.41 9.45 2.69
C ARG A 26 10.25 8.43 3.80
N ARG A 27 11.29 7.61 4.00
CA ARG A 27 11.33 6.65 5.12
C ARG A 27 11.22 7.40 6.46
N ILE A 28 10.24 7.02 7.27
CA ILE A 28 10.11 7.51 8.65
C ILE A 28 11.26 6.93 9.46
N GLN A 29 12.09 7.77 10.08
CA GLN A 29 13.28 7.30 10.80
C GLN A 29 12.95 6.76 12.19
N ASP A 30 12.11 7.47 12.95
CA ASP A 30 11.66 7.02 14.27
C ASP A 30 10.91 5.68 14.18
N ARG A 31 11.40 4.68 14.93
CA ARG A 31 10.92 3.29 14.86
C ARG A 31 9.48 3.17 15.37
N THR A 32 9.16 3.81 16.47
CA THR A 32 7.82 3.76 17.08
C THR A 32 6.78 4.41 16.18
N SER A 33 7.07 5.62 15.68
CA SER A 33 6.22 6.30 14.70
C SER A 33 6.07 5.52 13.41
N ARG A 34 7.14 4.88 12.93
CA ARG A 34 7.10 4.02 11.73
C ARG A 34 6.20 2.81 11.94
N GLN A 35 6.27 2.14 13.08
CA GLN A 35 5.40 1.00 13.41
C GLN A 35 3.93 1.41 13.49
N VAL A 36 3.61 2.50 14.19
CA VAL A 36 2.23 3.00 14.30
C VAL A 36 1.69 3.41 12.93
N ARG A 37 2.48 4.13 12.12
CA ARG A 37 2.08 4.54 10.77
C ARG A 37 1.98 3.35 9.82
N PHE A 38 2.85 2.34 9.92
CA PHE A 38 2.75 1.10 9.16
C PHE A 38 1.39 0.44 9.43
N SER A 39 1.02 0.25 10.69
CA SER A 39 -0.27 -0.35 11.04
C SER A 39 -1.45 0.47 10.47
N LYS A 40 -1.44 1.80 10.67
CA LYS A 40 -2.51 2.67 10.17
C LYS A 40 -2.59 2.71 8.64
N ARG A 41 -1.44 2.79 7.95
CA ARG A 41 -1.38 2.83 6.48
C ARG A 41 -1.76 1.47 5.87
N ARG A 42 -1.28 0.37 6.43
CA ARG A 42 -1.65 -1.00 6.02
C ARG A 42 -3.16 -1.21 6.13
N SER A 43 -3.75 -0.87 7.27
CA SER A 43 -5.20 -0.98 7.46
C SER A 43 -5.98 -0.07 6.50
N GLY A 44 -5.52 1.17 6.28
CA GLY A 44 -6.14 2.08 5.31
C GLY A 44 -6.04 1.55 3.87
N LEU A 45 -4.90 0.98 3.49
CA LEU A 45 -4.68 0.39 2.18
C LEU A 45 -5.58 -0.84 1.95
N PHE A 46 -5.72 -1.71 2.96
CA PHE A 46 -6.61 -2.87 2.87
C PHE A 46 -8.08 -2.45 2.72
N LYS A 47 -8.50 -1.37 3.40
CA LYS A 47 -9.84 -0.80 3.18
C LYS A 47 -10.02 -0.32 1.75
N LYS A 48 -9.02 0.37 1.18
CA LYS A 48 -9.07 0.82 -0.22
C LYS A 48 -9.11 -0.33 -1.22
N ALA A 49 -8.33 -1.38 -0.99
CA ALA A 49 -8.35 -2.60 -1.81
C ALA A 49 -9.74 -3.27 -1.77
N HIS A 50 -10.35 -3.33 -0.59
CA HIS A 50 -11.70 -3.85 -0.42
C HIS A 50 -12.77 -2.99 -1.09
N GLU A 51 -12.71 -1.67 -0.90
CA GLU A 51 -13.61 -0.73 -1.59
C GLU A 51 -13.53 -0.91 -3.11
N LEU A 52 -12.32 -0.99 -3.67
CA LEU A 52 -12.11 -1.21 -5.10
C LEU A 52 -12.68 -2.55 -5.57
N SER A 53 -12.42 -3.63 -4.82
CA SER A 53 -12.93 -4.96 -5.11
C SER A 53 -14.47 -4.97 -5.17
N VAL A 54 -15.13 -4.34 -4.21
CA VAL A 54 -16.61 -4.36 -4.12
C VAL A 54 -17.24 -3.41 -5.13
N LEU A 55 -16.73 -2.18 -5.25
CA LEU A 55 -17.36 -1.15 -6.09
C LEU A 55 -17.20 -1.41 -7.59
N CYS A 56 -16.12 -2.07 -7.99
CA CYS A 56 -15.79 -2.27 -9.40
C CYS A 56 -15.80 -3.74 -9.81
N ASP A 57 -16.26 -4.65 -8.94
CA ASP A 57 -16.22 -6.10 -9.14
C ASP A 57 -14.83 -6.60 -9.60
N ALA A 58 -13.80 -5.99 -9.04
CA ALA A 58 -12.41 -6.24 -9.42
C ALA A 58 -11.80 -7.32 -8.52
N GLU A 59 -11.12 -8.30 -9.13
CA GLU A 59 -10.28 -9.22 -8.37
C GLU A 59 -9.01 -8.50 -7.90
N VAL A 60 -8.81 -8.45 -6.58
CA VAL A 60 -7.70 -7.71 -5.96
C VAL A 60 -6.99 -8.60 -4.95
N ALA A 61 -5.67 -8.76 -5.12
CA ALA A 61 -4.79 -9.41 -4.16
C ALA A 61 -3.64 -8.48 -3.76
N MET A 62 -3.29 -8.48 -2.47
CA MET A 62 -2.19 -7.66 -1.95
C MET A 62 -1.38 -8.43 -0.91
N VAL A 63 -0.05 -8.28 -0.97
CA VAL A 63 0.91 -8.86 -0.03
C VAL A 63 1.78 -7.76 0.56
N VAL A 64 1.93 -7.74 1.88
CA VAL A 64 2.73 -6.76 2.61
C VAL A 64 3.59 -7.47 3.66
N PHE A 65 4.90 -7.38 3.54
CA PHE A 65 5.83 -7.79 4.58
C PHE A 65 6.24 -6.59 5.43
N SER A 66 6.12 -6.73 6.75
CA SER A 66 6.71 -5.75 7.66
C SER A 66 8.24 -5.91 7.72
N PRO A 67 8.99 -4.89 8.19
CA PRO A 67 10.43 -5.02 8.42
C PRO A 67 10.81 -6.13 9.41
N ALA A 68 9.86 -6.64 10.20
CA ALA A 68 10.05 -7.77 11.11
C ALA A 68 9.73 -9.13 10.45
N GLY A 69 9.59 -9.18 9.12
CA GLY A 69 9.29 -10.40 8.36
C GLY A 69 7.82 -10.86 8.44
N ARG A 70 6.97 -10.20 9.24
CA ARG A 70 5.56 -10.60 9.35
C ARG A 70 4.80 -10.33 8.05
N LEU A 71 4.14 -11.35 7.54
CA LEU A 71 3.23 -11.30 6.40
C LEU A 71 1.87 -10.73 6.81
N TYR A 72 1.35 -9.84 5.98
CA TYR A 72 -0.04 -9.39 5.99
C TYR A 72 -0.54 -9.43 4.56
N HIS A 73 -1.74 -9.94 4.34
CA HIS A 73 -2.31 -10.02 3.00
C HIS A 73 -3.80 -9.65 2.99
N TYR A 74 -4.30 -9.38 1.79
CA TYR A 74 -5.71 -9.19 1.48
C TYR A 74 -6.00 -9.87 0.14
N ALA A 75 -7.15 -10.55 0.04
CA ALA A 75 -7.71 -11.08 -1.20
C ALA A 75 -9.19 -10.69 -1.27
N SER A 76 -9.68 -10.40 -2.47
CA SER A 76 -11.10 -10.16 -2.73
C SER A 76 -11.95 -11.39 -2.41
N LEU A 77 -13.26 -11.19 -2.19
CA LEU A 77 -14.18 -12.27 -1.87
C LEU A 77 -14.20 -13.31 -3.00
N GLY A 78 -14.28 -14.60 -2.64
CA GLY A 78 -14.36 -15.70 -3.61
C GLY A 78 -13.02 -16.11 -4.27
N THR A 79 -11.94 -15.37 -4.04
CA THR A 79 -10.59 -15.75 -4.48
C THR A 79 -9.64 -15.97 -3.30
N SER A 80 -8.44 -16.48 -3.59
CA SER A 80 -7.33 -16.55 -2.65
C SER A 80 -6.11 -15.86 -3.25
N ILE A 81 -5.15 -15.49 -2.40
CA ILE A 81 -3.85 -14.93 -2.83
C ILE A 81 -3.24 -15.85 -3.90
N GLU A 82 -3.18 -17.15 -3.63
CA GLU A 82 -2.57 -18.16 -4.50
C GLU A 82 -3.23 -18.18 -5.86
N LYS A 83 -4.57 -18.17 -5.93
CA LYS A 83 -5.29 -18.15 -7.21
C LYS A 83 -4.98 -16.90 -8.03
N THR A 84 -5.02 -15.72 -7.41
CA THR A 84 -4.71 -14.47 -8.11
C THR A 84 -3.25 -14.44 -8.60
N PHE A 85 -2.31 -14.93 -7.79
CA PHE A 85 -0.90 -15.01 -8.19
C PHE A 85 -0.65 -16.06 -9.27
N CYS A 86 -1.29 -17.23 -9.20
CA CYS A 86 -1.23 -18.24 -10.26
C CYS A 86 -1.75 -17.66 -11.57
N ARG A 87 -2.94 -17.04 -11.55
CA ARG A 87 -3.49 -16.38 -12.75
C ARG A 87 -2.52 -15.34 -13.31
N TYR A 88 -1.92 -14.50 -12.46
CA TYR A 88 -0.91 -13.55 -12.89
C TYR A 88 0.33 -14.23 -13.48
N TRP A 89 0.83 -15.30 -12.86
CA TRP A 89 2.00 -16.04 -13.34
C TRP A 89 1.71 -16.69 -14.70
N ASP A 90 0.56 -17.34 -14.85
CA ASP A 90 0.13 -17.97 -16.09
C ASP A 90 -0.03 -16.94 -17.21
N LEU A 91 -0.63 -15.77 -16.89
CA LEU A 91 -0.70 -14.62 -17.81
C LEU A 91 0.67 -14.05 -18.14
N ALA A 92 1.54 -13.83 -17.17
CA ALA A 92 2.88 -13.29 -17.42
C ALA A 92 3.72 -14.22 -18.31
N ASN A 93 3.54 -15.53 -18.17
CA ASN A 93 4.22 -16.51 -19.01
C ASN A 93 3.60 -16.66 -20.40
N THR A 94 2.33 -16.31 -20.59
CA THR A 94 1.68 -16.24 -21.92
C THR A 94 1.87 -14.87 -22.59
N ASP A 95 1.97 -13.80 -21.80
CA ASP A 95 2.33 -12.44 -22.23
C ASP A 95 3.81 -12.34 -22.59
N ILE A 96 4.70 -13.23 -22.13
CA ILE A 96 6.06 -13.31 -22.69
C ILE A 96 5.98 -13.65 -24.19
N ASP A 97 5.04 -14.50 -24.60
CA ASP A 97 4.84 -14.83 -26.02
C ASP A 97 4.14 -13.68 -26.79
N LEU A 98 3.18 -12.95 -26.17
CA LEU A 98 2.51 -11.79 -26.80
C LEU A 98 3.35 -10.49 -26.77
N ASN A 99 4.24 -10.31 -25.79
CA ASN A 99 5.16 -9.16 -25.71
C ASN A 99 6.31 -9.27 -26.72
N ILE A 100 6.60 -10.45 -27.26
CA ILE A 100 7.50 -10.59 -28.42
C ILE A 100 6.87 -9.88 -29.64
N GLU A 101 5.61 -10.15 -29.94
CA GLU A 101 4.88 -9.52 -31.07
C GLU A 101 4.68 -8.00 -30.87
N ALA A 102 4.40 -7.56 -29.63
CA ALA A 102 4.27 -6.14 -29.31
C ALA A 102 5.61 -5.37 -29.33
N ARG A 103 6.75 -6.03 -29.09
CA ARG A 103 8.09 -5.43 -29.22
C ARG A 103 8.47 -5.18 -30.67
N ASP A 104 8.23 -6.13 -31.57
CA ASP A 104 8.46 -5.95 -33.01
C ASP A 104 7.67 -4.77 -33.59
N SER A 105 6.43 -4.57 -33.13
CA SER A 105 5.59 -3.43 -33.54
C SER A 105 6.13 -2.07 -33.05
N ARG A 106 6.73 -2.02 -31.85
CA ARG A 106 7.28 -0.79 -31.27
C ARG A 106 8.63 -0.42 -31.88
N ASP A 107 9.43 -1.41 -32.23
CA ASP A 107 10.71 -1.22 -32.91
C ASP A 107 10.51 -0.77 -34.37
N ASN A 108 9.46 -1.25 -35.05
CA ASN A 108 9.08 -0.77 -36.38
C ASN A 108 8.64 0.71 -36.38
N TYR A 109 7.82 1.12 -35.41
CA TYR A 109 7.40 2.52 -35.27
C TYR A 109 8.58 3.46 -34.96
N ASN A 110 9.48 3.05 -34.07
CA ASN A 110 10.67 3.84 -33.74
C ASN A 110 11.67 3.92 -34.91
N THR A 111 11.76 2.87 -35.73
CA THR A 111 12.61 2.86 -36.94
C THR A 111 12.03 3.79 -38.02
N GLN A 112 10.70 3.81 -38.19
CA GLN A 112 10.03 4.71 -39.12
C GLN A 112 10.16 6.20 -38.71
N VAL A 113 10.00 6.51 -37.42
CA VAL A 113 10.14 7.89 -36.89
C VAL A 113 11.58 8.41 -37.01
N LYS A 114 12.59 7.54 -36.90
CA LYS A 114 14.00 7.90 -37.13
C LYS A 114 14.28 8.24 -38.60
N HIS A 115 13.64 7.56 -39.53
CA HIS A 115 13.74 7.87 -40.97
C HIS A 115 13.02 9.17 -41.37
N ILE A 116 11.98 9.57 -40.63
CA ILE A 116 11.21 10.81 -40.92
C ILE A 116 11.94 12.06 -40.43
N ASN A 117 12.77 11.96 -39.40
CA ASN A 117 13.46 13.10 -38.78
C ASN A 117 14.95 13.19 -39.14
N SER A 118 15.38 12.53 -40.23
CA SER A 118 16.73 12.61 -40.79
C SER A 118 16.72 13.27 -42.17
#